data_AF-A0A969NCH9-F1
#
_entry.id   AF-A0A969NCH9-F1
#
_cell.length_a   1.000
_cell.length_b   1.000
_cell.length_c   1.000
_cell.angle_alpha   90.00
_cell.angle_beta   90.00
_cell.angle_gamma   90.00
#
_symmetry.space_group_name_H-M   'P 1'
#
loop_
_entity.id
_entity.type
_entity.pdbx_description
1 polymer ?
#
loop_
_entity_poly.entity_id
_entity_poly.type
_entity_poly.pdbx_seq_one_letter_code
_entity_poly.pdbx_strand_id
1 'polypeptide(L)' 'MISTYRIKNTNQKKFLARLKKVSVHELGHNLGLKHCKSDKCLMRDAEETIKTVDYVDLILCDKCKQRIK' A
#
# COMPACT_ATOMS: atom_id res chain seq x y z
N MET A 1 -1.62 10.49 -5.07
CA MET A 1 -1.89 11.56 -4.06
C MET A 1 -2.41 10.87 -2.81
N ILE A 2 -1.93 11.20 -1.60
CA ILE A 2 -2.31 10.47 -0.38
C ILE A 2 -3.41 11.25 0.38
N SER A 3 -4.54 10.59 0.67
CA SER A 3 -5.60 11.12 1.55
C SER A 3 -5.63 10.38 2.89
N THR A 4 -5.67 11.11 3.99
CA THR A 4 -5.72 10.53 5.35
C THR A 4 -7.14 10.26 5.84
N TYR A 5 -8.16 10.76 5.14
CA TYR A 5 -9.56 10.72 5.58
C TYR A 5 -10.04 9.28 5.84
N ARG A 6 -9.78 8.37 4.91
CA ARG A 6 -10.19 6.95 5.01
C ARG A 6 -9.34 6.16 6.00
N ILE A 7 -8.08 6.54 6.25
CA ILE A 7 -7.17 5.76 7.10
C ILE A 7 -7.11 6.22 8.56
N LYS A 8 -7.75 7.36 8.90
CA LYS A 8 -7.83 7.92 10.25
C LYS A 8 -8.25 6.86 11.28
N ASN A 9 -7.54 6.80 12.40
CA ASN A 9 -7.85 5.88 13.49
C ASN A 9 -7.43 6.52 14.83
N THR A 10 -8.18 6.25 15.89
CA THR A 10 -7.84 6.69 17.25
C THR A 10 -6.58 6.03 17.78
N ASN A 11 -6.27 4.82 17.30
CA ASN A 11 -5.00 4.15 17.57
C ASN A 11 -3.90 4.69 16.65
N GLN A 12 -2.97 5.46 17.24
CA GLN A 12 -1.86 6.09 16.51
C GLN A 12 -0.96 5.07 15.80
N LYS A 13 -0.68 3.90 16.40
CA LYS A 13 0.14 2.86 15.77
C LYS A 13 -0.52 2.33 14.50
N LYS A 14 -1.83 2.09 14.55
CA LYS A 14 -2.61 1.62 13.41
C LYS A 14 -2.70 2.68 12.31
N PHE A 15 -2.92 3.94 12.68
CA PHE A 15 -2.92 5.06 11.74
C PHE A 15 -1.57 5.18 11.01
N LEU A 16 -0.45 5.18 11.75
CA LEU A 16 0.89 5.26 11.17
C LEU A 16 1.21 4.06 10.26
N ALA A 17 0.80 2.85 10.64
CA ALA A 17 0.97 1.67 9.80
C ALA A 17 0.22 1.79 8.48
N ARG A 18 -1.04 2.25 8.51
CA ARG A 18 -1.84 2.48 7.29
C ARG A 18 -1.25 3.59 6.43
N LEU A 19 -0.84 4.71 7.03
CA LEU A 19 -0.21 5.82 6.33
C LEU A 19 1.05 5.36 5.59
N LYS A 20 1.94 4.60 6.25
CA LYS A 20 3.13 4.04 5.61
C LYS A 20 2.78 3.16 4.41
N LYS A 21 1.79 2.28 4.54
CA LYS A 21 1.36 1.39 3.45
C LYS A 21 0.84 2.17 2.24
N VAL A 22 -0.08 3.12 2.46
CA VAL A 22 -0.63 3.95 1.38
C VAL A 22 0.45 4.82 0.75
N SER A 23 1.31 5.45 1.56
CA SER A 23 2.41 6.27 1.03
C SER A 23 3.35 5.47 0.13
N VAL A 24 3.75 4.27 0.53
CA VAL A 24 4.64 3.43 -0.28
C VAL A 24 3.92 2.87 -1.52
N HIS A 25 2.61 2.61 -1.46
CA HIS A 25 1.80 2.23 -2.63
C HIS A 25 1.79 3.34 -3.68
N GLU A 26 1.47 4.57 -3.28
CA GLU A 26 1.47 5.75 -4.15
C GLU A 26 2.86 6.08 -4.69
N LEU A 27 3.90 5.94 -3.87
CA LEU A 27 5.28 6.04 -4.34
C LEU A 27 5.61 4.97 -5.37
N GLY A 28 5.09 3.74 -5.21
CA GLY A 28 5.21 2.68 -6.20
C GLY A 28 4.63 3.08 -7.56
N HIS A 29 3.48 3.75 -7.57
CA HIS A 29 2.91 4.32 -8.79
C HIS A 29 3.80 5.39 -9.43
N ASN A 30 4.39 6.29 -8.63
CA ASN A 30 5.37 7.26 -9.13
C ASN A 30 6.61 6.59 -9.73
N LEU A 31 6.96 5.40 -9.27
CA LEU A 31 8.05 4.57 -9.81
C LEU A 31 7.62 3.68 -10.99
N GLY A 32 6.41 3.87 -11.52
CA GLY A 32 5.92 3.14 -12.70
C GLY A 32 5.31 1.76 -12.39
N LEU A 33 5.14 1.39 -11.12
CA LEU A 33 4.46 0.16 -10.75
C LEU A 33 2.95 0.32 -10.96
N LYS A 34 2.36 -0.58 -11.74
CA LYS A 34 0.90 -0.74 -11.81
C LYS A 34 0.42 -1.64 -10.68
N HIS A 35 -0.89 -1.68 -10.47
CA HIS A 35 -1.48 -2.62 -9.51
C HIS A 35 -1.04 -4.07 -9.81
N CYS A 36 -0.84 -4.81 -8.74
CA CYS A 36 -0.40 -6.19 -8.74
C CYS A 36 -1.58 -7.09 -8.38
N LYS A 37 -1.66 -8.26 -9.03
CA LYS A 37 -2.67 -9.28 -8.68
C LYS A 37 -2.28 -10.15 -7.49
N SER A 38 -1.07 -9.97 -6.95
CA SER A 38 -0.57 -10.80 -5.84
C SER A 38 -1.18 -10.33 -4.52
N ASP A 39 -1.83 -11.25 -3.81
CA ASP A 39 -2.53 -10.96 -2.55
C ASP A 39 -1.62 -10.39 -1.45
N LYS A 40 -0.33 -10.73 -1.50
CA LYS A 40 0.69 -10.35 -0.51
C LYS A 40 1.54 -9.14 -0.94
N CYS A 41 1.27 -8.55 -2.09
CA CYS A 41 2.03 -7.40 -2.56
C CYS A 41 1.38 -6.10 -2.06
N LEU A 42 2.21 -5.15 -1.62
CA LEU A 42 1.75 -3.81 -1.27
C LEU A 42 1.04 -3.10 -2.45
N MET A 43 1.47 -3.38 -3.68
CA MET A 43 0.83 -2.85 -4.90
C MET A 43 -0.48 -3.56 -5.26
N ARG A 44 -1.05 -4.39 -4.38
CA ARG A 44 -2.30 -5.12 -4.66
C ARG A 44 -3.43 -4.17 -5.05
N ASP A 45 -4.14 -4.51 -6.12
CA ASP A 45 -5.40 -3.83 -6.46
C ASP A 45 -6.47 -4.23 -5.44
N ALA A 46 -6.92 -3.26 -4.64
CA ALA A 46 -7.84 -3.52 -3.54
C ALA A 46 -8.80 -2.38 -3.26
N GLU A 47 -8.93 -1.46 -4.22
CA GLU A 47 -9.75 -0.25 -4.11
C GLU A 47 -9.46 0.56 -2.84
N GLU A 48 -8.21 0.48 -2.36
CA GLU A 48 -7.71 1.13 -1.15
C GLU A 48 -8.64 0.97 0.07
N THR A 49 -9.35 -0.15 0.17
CA THR A 49 -10.21 -0.38 1.33
C THR A 49 -9.36 -0.56 2.58
N ILE A 50 -9.83 0.01 3.70
CA ILE A 50 -9.13 -0.05 4.98
C ILE A 50 -8.80 -1.49 5.39
N LYS A 51 -9.73 -2.43 5.10
CA LYS A 51 -9.55 -3.86 5.37
C LYS A 51 -8.34 -4.42 4.64
N THR A 52 -8.18 -4.09 3.36
CA THR A 52 -7.03 -4.58 2.59
C THR A 52 -5.75 -3.90 3.03
N VAL A 53 -5.76 -2.60 3.33
CA VAL A 53 -4.58 -1.91 3.88
C VAL A 53 -4.15 -2.53 5.21
N ASP A 54 -5.08 -2.93 6.07
CA ASP A 54 -4.74 -3.64 7.31
C ASP A 54 -4.16 -5.04 7.03
N TYR A 55 -4.68 -5.75 6.02
CA TYR A 55 -4.31 -7.13 5.69
C TYR A 55 -2.98 -7.28 4.92
N VAL A 56 -2.64 -6.36 4.03
CA VAL A 56 -1.42 -6.48 3.21
C VAL A 56 -0.17 -6.17 4.02
N ASP A 57 0.87 -6.97 3.87
CA ASP A 57 2.18 -6.65 4.43
C ASP A 57 2.82 -5.45 3.72
N LEU A 58 3.74 -4.77 4.41
CA LEU A 58 4.54 -3.68 3.83
C LEU A 58 5.67 -4.25 2.94
N ILE A 59 5.33 -5.16 2.02
CA ILE A 59 6.28 -5.93 1.22
C ILE A 59 5.86 -5.88 -0.25
N LEU A 60 6.82 -5.58 -1.12
CA LEU A 60 6.66 -5.74 -2.57
C LEU A 60 6.96 -7.19 -2.97
N CYS A 61 6.15 -7.76 -3.87
CA CYS A 61 6.48 -9.05 -4.46
C CYS A 61 7.71 -8.94 -5.38
N ASP A 62 8.33 -10.07 -5.71
CA ASP A 62 9.56 -10.08 -6.51
C ASP A 62 9.37 -9.44 -7.89
N LYS A 63 8.18 -9.62 -8.49
CA LYS A 63 7.82 -8.97 -9.77
C LYS A 63 7.82 -7.44 -9.67
N CYS A 64 7.29 -6.89 -8.57
CA CYS A 64 7.30 -5.45 -8.34
C CYS A 64 8.72 -4.98 -8.03
N LYS A 65 9.48 -5.68 -7.18
CA LYS A 65 10.88 -5.33 -6.88
C LYS A 65 11.75 -5.29 -8.13
N GLN A 66 11.60 -6.23 -9.05
CA GLN A 66 12.37 -6.27 -10.30
C GLN A 66 12.07 -5.10 -11.24
N ARG A 67 10.90 -4.46 -11.13
CA ARG A 67 10.51 -3.32 -12.00
C ARG A 67 11.06 -1.98 -11.53
N ILE A 68 11.57 -1.89 -10.30
CA ILE A 68 12.17 -0.69 -9.71
C ILE A 68 13.71 -0.77 -9.74
N LYS A 69 14.26 -1.79 -10.40
CA LYS A 69 15.69 -2.05 -10.47
C LYS A 69 16.34 -1.28 -11.61
#